data_AF-A0A163I859-F1
#
_entry.id   AF-A0A163I859-F1
#
_cell.length_a   1.000
_cell.length_b   1.000
_cell.length_c   1.000
_cell.angle_alpha   90.00
_cell.angle_beta   90.00
_cell.angle_gamma   90.00
#
_symmetry.space_group_name_H-M   'P 1'
#
loop_
_entity.id
_entity.type
_entity.pdbx_description
1 polymer ?
#
loop_
_entity_poly.entity_id
_entity_poly.type
_entity_poly.pdbx_seq_one_letter_code
_entity_poly.pdbx_strand_id
1 'polypeptide(L)'
;MSYEVEIYLPAAVPMGQVLGAVRGSWGLTVDGPLVVEPEDVPVEVAARVLGASVVYLVNVDAAAAVPVWAWVKRVARAHRGGVWDPQTEEAWSAAGLRKVPRPPRQEDVDVVTVRWWLRARDTETALVAFLDQAAKFLPEALPRRYGVTWPLQYTFASDAPNAFLGVVRAEDGSVNFTTSQPFFEGSVLADPTLPFGYLQLRARRHPVDEPGWRRLVKQLFVEVAQRSPVVYANAVVSSGWRWSGTGLLLTGRSTAHAPVNFHHWSGLHPSAPWWGWYGPEYADVLAPYLPGAERFGDALFLEAAELPAPSTGLPPTLIPAEYRCTRPDGRGPEDVSDYNEHLIDAETAPGALRNADG
;
A
#
# COMPACT_ATOMS: atom_id res chain seq x y z
N MET A 1 19.14 -38.50 -8.94
CA MET A 1 19.04 -37.03 -8.78
C MET A 1 17.59 -36.75 -8.46
N SER A 2 17.33 -36.10 -7.33
CA SER A 2 16.02 -35.56 -7.00
C SER A 2 15.81 -34.24 -7.76
N TYR A 3 14.56 -33.92 -8.06
CA TYR A 3 14.11 -32.69 -8.68
C TYR A 3 13.12 -32.02 -7.72
N GLU A 4 13.29 -30.73 -7.47
CA GLU A 4 12.50 -29.97 -6.51
C GLU A 4 11.65 -28.93 -7.22
N VAL A 5 10.39 -28.78 -6.82
CA VAL A 5 9.46 -27.78 -7.34
C VAL A 5 8.67 -27.20 -6.18
N GLU A 6 8.40 -25.89 -6.22
CA GLU A 6 7.68 -25.21 -5.14
C GLU A 6 6.31 -24.74 -5.63
N ILE A 7 5.26 -24.96 -4.83
CA ILE A 7 3.90 -24.49 -5.12
C ILE A 7 3.55 -23.37 -4.13
N TYR A 8 3.39 -22.15 -4.62
CA TYR A 8 2.99 -20.99 -3.83
C TYR A 8 1.50 -20.73 -3.94
N LEU A 9 0.78 -20.76 -2.82
CA LEU A 9 -0.68 -20.55 -2.77
C LEU A 9 -1.05 -19.35 -1.87
N PRO A 10 -2.20 -18.69 -2.12
CA PRO A 10 -2.67 -17.57 -1.28
C PRO A 10 -3.20 -17.98 0.11
N ALA A 11 -3.46 -19.28 0.31
CA ALA A 11 -3.95 -19.84 1.55
C ALA A 11 -3.57 -21.32 1.67
N ALA A 12 -3.47 -21.81 2.91
CA ALA A 12 -3.26 -23.22 3.21
C ALA A 12 -4.39 -24.08 2.65
N VAL A 13 -4.01 -25.15 1.95
CA VAL A 13 -4.91 -26.19 1.42
C VAL A 13 -4.64 -27.50 2.18
N PRO A 14 -5.67 -28.26 2.59
CA PRO A 14 -5.46 -29.54 3.25
C PRO A 14 -4.60 -30.48 2.41
N MET A 15 -3.61 -31.13 3.02
CA MET A 15 -2.67 -32.01 2.29
C MET A 15 -3.40 -33.11 1.48
N GLY A 16 -4.51 -33.63 1.98
CA GLY A 16 -5.35 -34.59 1.24
C GLY A 16 -5.90 -34.06 -0.09
N GLN A 17 -6.14 -32.75 -0.23
CA GLN A 17 -6.55 -32.13 -1.49
C GLN A 17 -5.36 -31.93 -2.44
N VAL A 18 -4.21 -31.55 -1.90
CA VAL A 18 -2.95 -31.42 -2.67
C VAL A 18 -2.55 -32.79 -3.24
N LEU A 19 -2.52 -33.81 -2.39
CA LEU A 19 -2.20 -35.20 -2.76
C LEU A 19 -3.31 -35.87 -3.57
N GLY A 20 -4.59 -35.55 -3.31
CA GLY A 20 -5.74 -36.12 -4.04
C GLY A 20 -5.73 -35.77 -5.54
N ALA A 21 -5.01 -34.73 -5.93
CA ALA A 21 -4.77 -34.39 -7.33
C ALA A 21 -3.71 -35.31 -8.01
N VAL A 22 -2.93 -36.08 -7.24
CA VAL A 22 -2.00 -37.13 -7.70
C VAL A 22 -2.67 -38.50 -7.59
N ARG A 23 -3.06 -39.10 -8.71
CA ARG A 23 -3.42 -40.53 -8.73
C ARG A 23 -2.20 -41.35 -9.18
N GLY A 24 -1.74 -42.25 -8.29
CA GLY A 24 -0.59 -43.14 -8.52
C GLY A 24 0.73 -42.50 -8.11
N SER A 25 1.33 -42.96 -7.01
CA SER A 25 2.52 -42.37 -6.39
C SER A 25 3.81 -42.86 -7.06
N TRP A 26 4.42 -41.99 -7.86
CA TRP A 26 5.76 -42.15 -8.43
C TRP A 26 6.76 -41.37 -7.58
N GLY A 27 7.51 -42.03 -6.67
CA GLY A 27 8.70 -41.46 -6.03
C GLY A 27 8.62 -39.99 -5.62
N LEU A 28 7.47 -39.56 -5.08
CA LEU A 28 7.08 -38.17 -4.84
C LEU A 28 6.94 -37.98 -3.34
N THR A 29 7.49 -36.88 -2.85
CA THR A 29 7.26 -36.37 -1.49
C THR A 29 6.79 -34.92 -1.59
N VAL A 30 5.84 -34.56 -0.73
CA VAL A 30 5.27 -33.21 -0.67
C VAL A 30 5.29 -32.78 0.79
N ASP A 31 6.01 -31.71 1.08
CA ASP A 31 6.10 -31.09 2.40
C ASP A 31 5.32 -29.76 2.42
N GLY A 32 4.73 -29.42 3.56
CA GLY A 32 3.93 -28.20 3.76
C GLY A 32 2.51 -28.46 4.30
N PRO A 33 1.63 -27.45 4.34
CA PRO A 33 1.89 -26.05 4.00
C PRO A 33 2.91 -25.42 4.95
N LEU A 34 3.92 -24.77 4.39
CA LEU A 34 4.83 -23.90 5.13
C LEU A 34 4.36 -22.46 4.94
N VAL A 35 4.19 -21.71 6.03
CA VAL A 35 3.85 -20.28 5.94
C VAL A 35 5.07 -19.52 5.42
N VAL A 36 4.85 -18.61 4.48
CA VAL A 36 5.90 -17.76 3.90
C VAL A 36 5.51 -16.30 3.99
N GLU A 37 6.50 -15.46 4.26
CA GLU A 37 6.33 -14.01 4.18
C GLU A 37 6.51 -13.55 2.72
N PRO A 38 5.93 -12.41 2.31
CA PRO A 38 6.00 -11.97 0.92
C PRO A 38 7.42 -11.74 0.38
N GLU A 39 8.38 -11.48 1.26
CA GLU A 39 9.82 -11.39 0.98
C GLU A 39 10.48 -12.74 0.69
N ASP A 40 9.92 -13.85 1.18
CA ASP A 40 10.40 -15.21 0.91
C ASP A 40 9.87 -15.74 -0.42
N VAL A 41 8.86 -15.09 -1.00
CA VAL A 41 8.28 -15.47 -2.29
C VAL A 41 9.19 -14.98 -3.43
N PRO A 42 9.65 -15.87 -4.34
CA PRO A 42 10.42 -15.48 -5.50
C PRO A 42 9.74 -14.36 -6.29
N VAL A 43 10.50 -13.36 -6.74
CA VAL A 43 9.98 -12.15 -7.39
C VAL A 43 9.11 -12.49 -8.60
N GLU A 44 9.52 -13.52 -9.36
CA GLU A 44 8.81 -14.03 -10.53
C GLU A 44 7.45 -14.62 -10.17
N VAL A 45 7.32 -15.25 -9.00
CA VAL A 45 6.05 -15.76 -8.47
C VAL A 45 5.22 -14.62 -7.92
N ALA A 46 5.79 -13.71 -7.12
CA ALA A 46 5.10 -12.56 -6.56
C ALA A 46 4.48 -11.68 -7.66
N ALA A 47 5.18 -11.50 -8.78
CA ALA A 47 4.69 -10.78 -9.96
C ALA A 47 3.47 -11.44 -10.64
N ARG A 48 3.20 -12.71 -10.34
CA ARG A 48 2.18 -13.53 -11.02
C ARG A 48 1.04 -13.97 -10.10
N VAL A 49 1.32 -14.19 -8.82
CA VAL A 49 0.40 -14.71 -7.82
C VAL A 49 0.07 -13.62 -6.82
N LEU A 50 -1.22 -13.36 -6.65
CA LEU A 50 -1.65 -12.38 -5.66
C LEU A 50 -1.63 -13.02 -4.26
N GLY A 51 -0.81 -12.46 -3.37
CA GLY A 51 -0.88 -12.76 -1.95
C GLY A 51 -0.51 -14.20 -1.58
N ALA A 52 0.46 -14.81 -2.27
CA ALA A 52 1.06 -16.08 -1.83
C ALA A 52 1.49 -15.99 -0.35
N SER A 53 1.04 -16.92 0.48
CA SER A 53 1.29 -16.96 1.93
C SER A 53 1.69 -18.33 2.43
N VAL A 54 1.59 -19.35 1.58
CA VAL A 54 2.08 -20.69 1.88
C VAL A 54 2.82 -21.26 0.70
N VAL A 55 3.84 -22.07 0.98
CA VAL A 55 4.57 -22.87 0.01
C VAL A 55 4.42 -24.37 0.33
N TYR A 56 4.35 -25.18 -0.72
CA TYR A 56 4.52 -26.63 -0.65
C TYR A 56 5.78 -27.00 -1.42
N LEU A 57 6.65 -27.78 -0.78
CA LEU A 57 7.89 -28.27 -1.38
C LEU A 57 7.61 -29.65 -1.97
N VAL A 58 7.86 -29.80 -3.27
CA VAL A 58 7.61 -31.03 -4.02
C VAL A 58 8.95 -31.60 -4.44
N ASN A 59 9.28 -32.76 -3.90
CA ASN A 59 10.47 -33.50 -4.26
C ASN A 59 10.08 -34.74 -5.06
N VAL A 60 10.68 -34.91 -6.24
CA VAL A 60 10.41 -36.06 -7.14
C VAL A 60 11.72 -36.66 -7.65
N ASP A 61 11.76 -37.98 -7.83
CA ASP A 61 12.81 -38.62 -8.62
C ASP A 61 12.85 -38.04 -10.05
N ALA A 62 14.04 -37.72 -10.57
CA ALA A 62 14.19 -37.08 -11.89
C ALA A 62 13.47 -37.82 -13.04
N ALA A 63 13.34 -39.15 -12.96
CA ALA A 63 12.61 -39.95 -13.95
C ALA A 63 11.09 -39.63 -14.03
N ALA A 64 10.53 -38.98 -13.01
CA ALA A 64 9.11 -38.63 -12.90
C ALA A 64 8.86 -37.10 -12.97
N ALA A 65 9.86 -36.28 -13.31
CA ALA A 65 9.74 -34.81 -13.33
C ALA A 65 8.67 -34.29 -14.32
N VAL A 66 8.57 -34.86 -15.53
CA VAL A 66 7.61 -34.39 -16.56
C VAL A 66 6.14 -34.58 -16.14
N PRO A 67 5.71 -35.75 -15.64
CA PRO A 67 4.36 -35.92 -15.08
C PRO A 67 4.05 -34.99 -13.90
N VAL A 68 5.04 -34.74 -13.02
CA VAL A 68 4.86 -33.88 -11.84
C VAL A 68 4.58 -32.44 -12.23
N TRP A 69 5.19 -31.93 -13.29
CA TRP A 69 4.93 -30.58 -13.79
C TRP A 69 3.47 -30.32 -14.17
N ALA A 70 2.81 -31.29 -14.80
CA ALA A 70 1.39 -31.17 -15.14
C ALA A 70 0.50 -31.18 -13.87
N TRP A 71 0.94 -31.86 -12.82
CA TRP A 71 0.24 -31.92 -11.54
C TRP A 71 0.41 -30.64 -10.72
N VAL A 72 1.63 -30.16 -10.49
CA VAL A 72 1.87 -28.91 -9.73
C VAL A 72 1.13 -27.73 -10.36
N LYS A 73 1.11 -27.64 -11.71
CA LYS A 73 0.35 -26.61 -12.44
C LYS A 73 -1.15 -26.74 -12.23
N ARG A 74 -1.67 -27.95 -12.09
CA ARG A 74 -3.10 -28.21 -11.81
C ARG A 74 -3.46 -27.77 -10.40
N VAL A 75 -2.64 -28.09 -9.40
CA VAL A 75 -2.83 -27.66 -8.01
C VAL A 75 -2.78 -26.13 -7.93
N ALA A 76 -1.71 -25.52 -8.46
CA ALA A 76 -1.57 -24.06 -8.52
C ALA A 76 -2.78 -23.40 -9.22
N ARG A 77 -3.22 -23.91 -10.37
CA ARG A 77 -4.41 -23.37 -11.06
C ARG A 77 -5.68 -23.48 -10.23
N ALA A 78 -5.92 -24.62 -9.58
CA ALA A 78 -7.12 -24.85 -8.78
C ALA A 78 -7.23 -23.89 -7.59
N HIS A 79 -6.08 -23.45 -7.06
CA HIS A 79 -6.00 -22.61 -5.87
C HIS A 79 -5.47 -21.20 -6.14
N ARG A 80 -5.52 -20.72 -7.39
CA ARG A 80 -5.06 -19.37 -7.79
C ARG A 80 -3.61 -19.08 -7.36
N GLY A 81 -2.76 -20.10 -7.37
CA GLY A 81 -1.36 -20.05 -7.02
C GLY A 81 -0.41 -20.05 -8.22
N GLY A 82 0.86 -20.24 -7.92
CA GLY A 82 1.95 -20.35 -8.89
C GLY A 82 2.90 -21.48 -8.53
N VAL A 83 3.79 -21.76 -9.46
CA VAL A 83 4.82 -22.78 -9.33
C VAL A 83 6.16 -22.14 -9.62
N TRP A 84 7.16 -22.42 -8.80
CA TRP A 84 8.55 -22.01 -8.97
C TRP A 84 9.43 -23.23 -9.19
N ASP A 85 10.39 -23.08 -10.10
CA ASP A 85 11.39 -24.08 -10.43
C ASP A 85 12.77 -23.54 -10.03
N PRO A 86 13.31 -23.95 -8.87
CA PRO A 86 14.60 -23.46 -8.40
C PRO A 86 15.78 -23.82 -9.32
N GLN A 87 15.65 -24.84 -10.16
CA GLN A 87 16.74 -25.30 -11.04
C GLN A 87 16.83 -24.48 -12.33
N THR A 88 15.71 -23.95 -12.82
CA THR A 88 15.62 -23.15 -14.05
C THR A 88 15.34 -21.67 -13.81
N GLU A 89 15.04 -21.29 -12.56
CA GLU A 89 14.60 -19.95 -12.18
C GLU A 89 13.34 -19.49 -12.95
N GLU A 90 12.47 -20.45 -13.29
CA GLU A 90 11.22 -20.18 -14.01
C GLU A 90 10.00 -20.24 -13.09
N ALA A 91 9.16 -19.20 -13.19
CA ALA A 91 7.85 -19.18 -12.55
C ALA A 91 6.71 -19.43 -13.54
N TRP A 92 5.75 -20.25 -13.11
CA TRP A 92 4.50 -20.47 -13.82
C TRP A 92 3.28 -20.08 -12.98
N SER A 93 2.27 -19.49 -13.61
CA SER A 93 0.96 -19.31 -12.99
C SER A 93 -0.15 -19.41 -14.03
N ALA A 94 -1.40 -19.54 -13.58
CA ALA A 94 -2.53 -19.22 -14.46
C ALA A 94 -2.48 -17.73 -14.85
N ALA A 95 -2.91 -17.39 -16.06
CA ALA A 95 -2.92 -16.02 -16.51
C ALA A 95 -3.93 -15.18 -15.70
N GLY A 96 -3.55 -13.94 -15.36
CA GLY A 96 -4.49 -12.96 -14.83
C GLY A 96 -4.88 -13.10 -13.36
N LEU A 97 -4.10 -13.83 -12.55
CA LEU A 97 -4.40 -13.97 -11.11
C LEU A 97 -4.36 -12.64 -10.34
N ARG A 98 -3.58 -11.66 -10.82
CA ARG A 98 -3.51 -10.28 -10.32
C ARG A 98 -4.40 -9.29 -11.11
N LYS A 99 -5.16 -9.74 -12.11
CA LYS A 99 -5.99 -8.80 -12.90
C LYS A 99 -7.25 -8.43 -12.14
N VAL A 100 -7.42 -7.13 -11.92
CA VAL A 100 -8.63 -6.54 -11.38
C VAL A 100 -9.49 -5.98 -12.51
N PRO A 101 -10.78 -6.35 -12.61
CA PRO A 101 -11.69 -5.75 -13.58
C PRO A 101 -11.81 -4.24 -13.38
N ARG A 102 -11.72 -3.48 -14.48
CA ARG A 102 -11.95 -2.04 -14.43
C ARG A 102 -13.43 -1.75 -14.14
N PRO A 103 -13.73 -0.75 -13.28
CA PRO A 103 -15.09 -0.25 -13.13
C PRO A 103 -15.62 0.30 -14.48
N PRO A 104 -16.91 0.12 -14.80
CA PRO A 104 -17.56 0.83 -15.89
C PRO A 104 -17.37 2.35 -15.82
N ARG A 105 -17.34 3.01 -16.99
CA ARG A 105 -17.29 4.48 -17.04
C ARG A 105 -18.52 5.07 -16.34
N GLN A 106 -18.31 6.18 -15.64
CA GLN A 106 -19.30 6.91 -14.86
C GLN A 106 -19.86 6.15 -13.65
N GLU A 107 -19.22 5.06 -13.22
CA GLU A 107 -19.57 4.36 -11.98
C GLU A 107 -19.06 5.14 -10.76
N ASP A 108 -19.90 5.25 -9.73
CA ASP A 108 -19.48 5.76 -8.43
C ASP A 108 -18.68 4.67 -7.69
N VAL A 109 -17.53 5.04 -7.15
CA VAL A 109 -16.58 4.11 -6.52
C VAL A 109 -16.12 4.64 -5.17
N ASP A 110 -15.90 3.72 -4.23
CA ASP A 110 -15.18 4.01 -3.00
C ASP A 110 -13.66 3.93 -3.26
N VAL A 111 -12.92 4.88 -2.69
CA VAL A 111 -11.47 5.01 -2.87
C VAL A 111 -10.78 4.88 -1.52
N VAL A 112 -9.81 3.97 -1.45
CA VAL A 112 -8.80 3.92 -0.40
C VAL A 112 -7.70 4.90 -0.77
N THR A 113 -7.52 5.93 0.04
CA THR A 113 -6.38 6.84 -0.09
C THR A 113 -5.35 6.48 0.96
N VAL A 114 -4.16 6.13 0.52
CA VAL A 114 -2.98 5.94 1.34
C VAL A 114 -2.12 7.19 1.20
N ARG A 115 -1.70 7.78 2.32
CA ARG A 115 -0.86 8.97 2.31
C ARG A 115 0.18 8.92 3.41
N TRP A 116 1.42 9.25 3.07
CA TRP A 116 2.52 9.45 4.01
C TRP A 116 2.87 10.94 4.02
N TRP A 117 2.92 11.53 5.20
CA TRP A 117 3.30 12.91 5.45
C TRP A 117 4.70 12.95 6.02
N LEU A 118 5.53 13.82 5.43
CA LEU A 118 6.95 13.90 5.71
C LEU A 118 7.36 15.36 5.84
N ARG A 119 8.52 15.62 6.47
CA ARG A 119 9.20 16.89 6.23
C ARG A 119 9.53 16.97 4.74
N ALA A 120 9.45 18.15 4.15
CA ALA A 120 9.62 18.28 2.69
C ALA A 120 10.96 17.69 2.22
N ARG A 121 12.05 17.98 2.97
CA ARG A 121 13.41 17.46 2.73
C ARG A 121 13.52 15.93 2.68
N ASP A 122 12.59 15.21 3.29
CA ASP A 122 12.62 13.76 3.39
C ASP A 122 11.71 13.05 2.37
N THR A 123 10.93 13.82 1.60
CA THR A 123 9.95 13.27 0.66
C THR A 123 10.61 12.42 -0.42
N GLU A 124 11.79 12.82 -0.89
CA GLU A 124 12.52 12.08 -1.91
C GLU A 124 12.95 10.69 -1.39
N THR A 125 13.47 10.63 -0.16
CA THR A 125 13.82 9.36 0.49
C THR A 125 12.63 8.42 0.55
N ALA A 126 11.45 8.93 0.89
CA ALA A 126 10.22 8.14 0.91
C ALA A 126 9.74 7.72 -0.47
N LEU A 127 9.96 8.55 -1.49
CA LEU A 127 9.65 8.19 -2.86
C LEU A 127 10.55 7.05 -3.35
N VAL A 128 11.85 7.08 -3.03
CA VAL A 128 12.76 5.97 -3.35
C VAL A 128 12.30 4.68 -2.65
N ALA A 129 12.02 4.75 -1.35
CA ALA A 129 11.49 3.60 -0.61
C ALA A 129 10.19 3.08 -1.24
N PHE A 130 9.27 3.97 -1.60
CA PHE A 130 8.03 3.60 -2.28
C PHE A 130 8.26 2.87 -3.61
N LEU A 131 9.13 3.39 -4.48
CA LEU A 131 9.39 2.76 -5.78
C LEU A 131 10.00 1.37 -5.61
N ASP A 132 10.96 1.21 -4.68
CA ASP A 132 11.59 -0.07 -4.40
C ASP A 132 10.59 -1.09 -3.83
N GLN A 133 9.79 -0.69 -2.84
CA GLN A 133 8.81 -1.58 -2.22
C GLN A 133 7.63 -1.90 -3.15
N ALA A 134 7.18 -0.93 -3.95
CA ALA A 134 6.17 -1.16 -4.97
C ALA A 134 6.69 -2.14 -6.03
N ALA A 135 7.93 -2.00 -6.51
CA ALA A 135 8.50 -2.96 -7.46
C ALA A 135 8.55 -4.39 -6.91
N LYS A 136 8.84 -4.55 -5.62
CA LYS A 136 8.93 -5.86 -4.95
C LYS A 136 7.56 -6.51 -4.72
N PHE A 137 6.62 -5.77 -4.11
CA PHE A 137 5.39 -6.36 -3.58
C PHE A 137 4.14 -6.05 -4.40
N LEU A 138 4.12 -4.87 -5.03
CA LEU A 138 2.91 -4.25 -5.56
C LEU A 138 3.19 -3.46 -6.84
N PRO A 139 3.69 -4.11 -7.91
CA PRO A 139 4.12 -3.42 -9.12
C PRO A 139 2.98 -2.65 -9.81
N GLU A 140 1.73 -2.98 -9.49
CA GLU A 140 0.56 -2.22 -9.96
C GLU A 140 0.51 -0.79 -9.44
N ALA A 141 1.15 -0.50 -8.29
CA ALA A 141 1.26 0.83 -7.71
C ALA A 141 2.36 1.69 -8.34
N LEU A 142 3.25 1.09 -9.15
CA LEU A 142 4.31 1.85 -9.82
C LEU A 142 3.74 2.88 -10.80
N PRO A 143 4.40 4.04 -10.95
CA PRO A 143 4.03 5.01 -11.96
C PRO A 143 4.04 4.40 -13.37
N ARG A 144 3.11 4.83 -14.20
CA ARG A 144 3.05 4.53 -15.64
C ARG A 144 3.32 5.77 -16.46
N ARG A 145 2.58 6.83 -16.16
CA ARG A 145 2.79 8.18 -16.66
C ARG A 145 2.86 9.12 -15.48
N TYR A 146 3.66 10.17 -15.59
CA TYR A 146 3.83 11.17 -14.53
C TYR A 146 4.03 12.57 -15.11
N GLY A 147 3.82 13.59 -14.28
CA GLY A 147 3.87 14.97 -14.71
C GLY A 147 3.17 15.95 -13.77
N VAL A 148 3.37 17.25 -14.01
CA VAL A 148 2.76 18.33 -13.23
C VAL A 148 1.40 18.78 -13.77
N THR A 149 1.20 18.62 -15.09
CA THR A 149 -0.03 19.07 -15.77
C THR A 149 -0.68 17.93 -16.53
N TRP A 150 -2.02 17.93 -16.63
CA TRP A 150 -2.74 16.98 -17.48
C TRP A 150 -2.80 17.47 -18.94
N PRO A 151 -2.52 16.62 -19.94
CA PRO A 151 -2.12 15.22 -19.84
C PRO A 151 -0.67 15.04 -19.34
N LEU A 152 -0.43 13.99 -18.54
CA LEU A 152 0.89 13.67 -17.97
C LEU A 152 1.92 13.42 -19.08
N GLN A 153 3.06 14.11 -18.99
CA GLN A 153 4.03 14.28 -20.07
C GLN A 153 4.96 13.07 -20.24
N TYR A 154 5.31 12.41 -19.15
CA TYR A 154 6.39 11.42 -19.10
C TYR A 154 5.87 9.98 -18.98
N THR A 155 6.72 9.00 -19.28
CA THR A 155 6.39 7.57 -19.23
C THR A 155 7.45 6.78 -18.47
N PHE A 156 7.04 6.23 -17.32
CA PHE A 156 7.95 5.59 -16.37
C PHE A 156 8.76 4.42 -16.96
N ALA A 157 8.15 3.62 -17.85
CA ALA A 157 8.82 2.49 -18.48
C ALA A 157 9.96 2.89 -19.42
N SER A 158 9.92 4.10 -19.99
CA SER A 158 10.92 4.60 -20.93
C SER A 158 12.00 5.44 -20.24
N ASP A 159 11.62 6.13 -19.16
CA ASP A 159 12.46 7.19 -18.59
C ASP A 159 13.43 6.68 -17.49
N ALA A 160 13.33 5.40 -17.10
CA ALA A 160 13.99 4.79 -15.94
C ALA A 160 13.59 5.47 -14.61
N PRO A 161 13.68 4.78 -13.45
CA PRO A 161 13.22 5.32 -12.17
C PRO A 161 13.83 6.69 -11.80
N ASN A 162 15.09 6.92 -12.19
CA ASN A 162 15.82 8.15 -11.91
C ASN A 162 15.25 9.40 -12.62
N ALA A 163 14.61 9.25 -13.78
CA ALA A 163 14.00 10.40 -14.45
C ALA A 163 12.72 10.86 -13.73
N PHE A 164 11.97 9.95 -13.11
CA PHE A 164 10.83 10.33 -12.29
C PHE A 164 11.28 11.14 -11.07
N LEU A 165 12.33 10.68 -10.38
CA LEU A 165 12.96 11.43 -9.29
C LEU A 165 13.47 12.80 -9.77
N GLY A 166 14.06 12.86 -10.96
CA GLY A 166 14.52 14.11 -11.57
C GLY A 166 13.40 15.14 -11.76
N VAL A 167 12.22 14.71 -12.21
CA VAL A 167 11.05 15.60 -12.33
C VAL A 167 10.53 16.03 -10.97
N VAL A 168 10.47 15.12 -9.98
CA VAL A 168 10.03 15.47 -8.62
C VAL A 168 10.95 16.51 -7.96
N ARG A 169 12.26 16.46 -8.23
CA ARG A 169 13.23 17.45 -7.74
C ARG A 169 13.15 18.81 -8.42
N ALA A 170 12.72 18.83 -9.68
CA ALA A 170 12.78 20.03 -10.52
C ALA A 170 11.53 20.90 -10.40
N GLU A 171 10.45 20.40 -9.81
CA GLU A 171 9.14 21.03 -9.84
C GLU A 171 8.76 21.60 -8.47
N ASP A 172 8.43 22.88 -8.44
CA ASP A 172 7.88 23.58 -7.27
C ASP A 172 6.38 23.26 -7.16
N GLY A 173 6.06 22.05 -6.70
CA GLY A 173 4.68 21.61 -6.53
C GLY A 173 4.48 20.10 -6.54
N SER A 174 3.22 19.69 -6.70
CA SER A 174 2.88 18.28 -6.72
C SER A 174 3.07 17.66 -8.11
N VAL A 175 3.86 16.60 -8.20
CA VAL A 175 3.93 15.73 -9.38
C VAL A 175 2.89 14.63 -9.25
N ASN A 176 2.02 14.51 -10.24
CA ASN A 176 0.98 13.48 -10.29
C ASN A 176 1.46 12.29 -11.14
N PHE A 177 0.98 11.09 -10.82
CA PHE A 177 1.23 9.91 -11.63
C PHE A 177 0.03 8.99 -11.73
N THR A 178 -0.03 8.22 -12.81
CA THR A 178 -1.03 7.16 -13.03
C THR A 178 -0.43 5.80 -12.77
N THR A 179 -1.26 4.83 -12.44
CA THR A 179 -0.84 3.47 -12.04
C THR A 179 -1.61 2.39 -12.82
N SER A 180 -1.42 1.12 -12.45
CA SER A 180 -2.27 0.01 -12.90
C SER A 180 -3.34 -0.33 -11.86
N GLN A 181 -4.42 -0.96 -12.30
CA GLN A 181 -5.46 -1.45 -11.38
C GLN A 181 -4.86 -2.43 -10.36
N PRO A 182 -5.30 -2.40 -9.09
CA PRO A 182 -6.46 -1.67 -8.54
C PRO A 182 -6.22 -0.20 -8.22
N PHE A 183 -5.01 0.31 -8.46
CA PHE A 183 -4.67 1.71 -8.25
C PHE A 183 -5.13 2.57 -9.44
N PHE A 184 -5.42 3.84 -9.15
CA PHE A 184 -5.80 4.82 -10.16
C PHE A 184 -4.64 5.77 -10.45
N GLU A 185 -4.16 6.41 -9.40
CA GLU A 185 -3.24 7.52 -9.44
C GLU A 185 -2.54 7.70 -8.09
N GLY A 186 -1.48 8.47 -8.11
CA GLY A 186 -0.82 8.96 -6.91
C GLY A 186 -0.23 10.34 -7.17
N SER A 187 0.32 10.93 -6.12
CA SER A 187 0.98 12.22 -6.21
C SER A 187 2.07 12.36 -5.17
N VAL A 188 3.07 13.17 -5.49
CA VAL A 188 4.21 13.50 -4.63
C VAL A 188 4.32 15.00 -4.55
N LEU A 189 4.43 15.56 -3.35
CA LEU A 189 4.78 16.96 -3.12
C LEU A 189 6.09 16.98 -2.36
N ALA A 190 7.18 17.39 -3.02
CA ALA A 190 8.54 17.39 -2.47
C ALA A 190 9.20 18.78 -2.54
N ASP A 191 8.40 19.85 -2.62
CA ASP A 191 8.89 21.23 -2.71
C ASP A 191 9.69 21.60 -1.44
N PRO A 192 11.01 21.84 -1.55
CA PRO A 192 11.87 22.10 -0.40
C PRO A 192 11.63 23.47 0.25
N THR A 193 10.85 24.36 -0.37
CA THR A 193 10.46 25.65 0.21
C THR A 193 9.33 25.50 1.24
N LEU A 194 8.66 24.34 1.26
CA LEU A 194 7.60 24.02 2.18
C LEU A 194 8.14 23.26 3.40
N PRO A 195 7.50 23.37 4.58
CA PRO A 195 7.93 22.60 5.74
C PRO A 195 7.58 21.11 5.62
N PHE A 196 6.46 20.78 4.95
CA PHE A 196 5.97 19.42 4.81
C PHE A 196 5.69 19.05 3.35
N GLY A 197 6.03 17.82 3.02
CA GLY A 197 5.68 17.15 1.77
C GLY A 197 4.76 15.96 2.03
N TYR A 198 4.35 15.31 0.94
CA TYR A 198 3.62 14.05 1.04
C TYR A 198 3.86 13.14 -0.16
N LEU A 199 3.64 11.85 0.07
CA LEU A 199 3.43 10.84 -0.95
C LEU A 199 2.01 10.30 -0.80
N GLN A 200 1.29 10.14 -1.91
CA GLN A 200 -0.08 9.63 -1.92
C GLN A 200 -0.27 8.56 -2.99
N LEU A 201 -1.07 7.56 -2.67
CA LEU A 201 -1.58 6.54 -3.59
C LEU A 201 -3.08 6.34 -3.40
N ARG A 202 -3.84 6.23 -4.50
CA ARG A 202 -5.28 5.97 -4.49
C ARG A 202 -5.62 4.64 -5.15
N ALA A 203 -6.36 3.82 -4.43
CA ALA A 203 -6.83 2.51 -4.88
C ALA A 203 -8.36 2.42 -4.83
N ARG A 204 -8.94 1.59 -5.70
CA ARG A 204 -10.32 1.18 -5.55
C ARG A 204 -10.48 0.36 -4.27
N ARG A 205 -11.52 0.62 -3.49
CA ARG A 205 -11.79 -0.13 -2.25
C ARG A 205 -12.05 -1.62 -2.50
N HIS A 206 -12.97 -1.95 -3.40
CA HIS A 206 -13.44 -3.34 -3.57
C HIS A 206 -12.31 -4.37 -3.77
N PRO A 207 -11.29 -4.14 -4.62
CA PRO A 207 -10.14 -5.06 -4.70
C PRO A 207 -9.38 -5.19 -3.38
N VAL A 208 -9.24 -4.11 -2.62
CA VAL A 208 -8.56 -4.07 -1.31
C VAL A 208 -9.39 -4.76 -0.21
N ASP A 209 -10.68 -5.03 -0.43
CA ASP A 209 -11.46 -5.90 0.46
C ASP A 209 -10.99 -7.37 0.38
N GLU A 210 -10.35 -7.79 -0.72
CA GLU A 210 -9.76 -9.12 -0.84
C GLU A 210 -8.49 -9.23 0.03
N PRO A 211 -8.35 -10.29 0.88
CA PRO A 211 -7.22 -10.42 1.80
C PRO A 211 -5.85 -10.34 1.14
N GLY A 212 -5.69 -10.88 -0.07
CA GLY A 212 -4.42 -10.84 -0.81
C GLY A 212 -3.99 -9.43 -1.20
N TRP A 213 -4.91 -8.61 -1.73
CA TRP A 213 -4.63 -7.20 -2.01
C TRP A 213 -4.46 -6.41 -0.72
N ARG A 214 -5.34 -6.60 0.27
CA ARG A 214 -5.26 -5.92 1.57
C ARG A 214 -3.88 -6.08 2.19
N ARG A 215 -3.38 -7.32 2.24
CA ARG A 215 -2.07 -7.63 2.83
C ARG A 215 -0.93 -6.93 2.10
N LEU A 216 -0.92 -6.97 0.76
CA LEU A 216 0.15 -6.33 -0.02
C LEU A 216 0.11 -4.79 0.08
N VAL A 217 -1.08 -4.19 0.11
CA VAL A 217 -1.23 -2.74 0.33
C VAL A 217 -0.77 -2.37 1.74
N LYS A 218 -1.11 -3.17 2.76
CA LYS A 218 -0.65 -2.98 4.15
C LYS A 218 0.87 -3.08 4.23
N GLN A 219 1.45 -4.09 3.58
CA GLN A 219 2.90 -4.28 3.57
C GLN A 219 3.60 -3.09 2.92
N LEU A 220 3.14 -2.62 1.75
CA LEU A 220 3.67 -1.40 1.13
C LEU A 220 3.54 -0.19 2.06
N PHE A 221 2.40 -0.04 2.75
CA PHE A 221 2.16 1.03 3.71
C PHE A 221 3.22 1.06 4.83
N VAL A 222 3.41 -0.08 5.48
CA VAL A 222 4.32 -0.24 6.62
C VAL A 222 5.78 -0.14 6.18
N GLU A 223 6.18 -0.82 5.11
CA GLU A 223 7.57 -0.85 4.64
C GLU A 223 8.06 0.53 4.19
N VAL A 224 7.22 1.30 3.48
CA VAL A 224 7.56 2.68 3.12
C VAL A 224 7.72 3.54 4.37
N ALA A 225 6.85 3.36 5.36
CA ALA A 225 6.90 4.13 6.60
C ALA A 225 8.08 3.78 7.50
N GLN A 226 8.52 2.52 7.52
CA GLN A 226 9.71 2.08 8.26
C GLN A 226 11.02 2.54 7.64
N ARG A 227 11.07 2.63 6.30
CA ARG A 227 12.29 2.95 5.54
C ARG A 227 12.48 4.44 5.31
N SER A 228 11.57 5.26 5.83
CA SER A 228 11.56 6.70 5.60
C SER A 228 11.18 7.43 6.89
N PRO A 229 11.63 8.67 7.11
CA PRO A 229 11.28 9.43 8.33
C PRO A 229 9.86 10.02 8.20
N VAL A 230 8.86 9.14 8.12
CA VAL A 230 7.45 9.51 8.04
C VAL A 230 6.98 10.03 9.39
N VAL A 231 6.50 11.27 9.40
CA VAL A 231 5.93 11.92 10.58
C VAL A 231 4.57 11.31 10.92
N TYR A 232 3.75 11.09 9.89
CA TYR A 232 2.44 10.46 10.03
C TYR A 232 2.02 9.85 8.69
N ALA A 233 1.38 8.68 8.72
CA ALA A 233 0.70 8.14 7.54
C ALA A 233 -0.70 7.67 7.88
N ASN A 234 -1.57 7.68 6.87
CA ASN A 234 -2.88 7.08 7.01
C ASN A 234 -3.35 6.34 5.76
N ALA A 235 -4.24 5.38 5.98
CA ALA A 235 -5.12 4.82 4.96
C ALA A 235 -6.57 5.10 5.36
N VAL A 236 -7.35 5.71 4.47
CA VAL A 236 -8.76 6.05 4.72
C VAL A 236 -9.62 5.74 3.50
N VAL A 237 -10.84 5.25 3.74
CA VAL A 237 -11.85 5.12 2.68
C VAL A 237 -12.64 6.42 2.55
N SER A 238 -12.83 6.86 1.32
CA SER A 238 -13.71 7.98 0.98
C SER A 238 -14.68 7.57 -0.14
N SER A 239 -15.91 8.02 -0.02
CA SER A 239 -16.96 7.89 -1.04
C SER A 239 -17.10 9.20 -1.83
N GLY A 240 -18.02 9.23 -2.79
CA GLY A 240 -18.27 10.42 -3.62
C GLY A 240 -17.31 10.59 -4.78
N TRP A 241 -16.59 9.54 -5.17
CA TRP A 241 -15.79 9.50 -6.38
C TRP A 241 -16.53 8.83 -7.52
N ARG A 242 -16.32 9.32 -8.74
CA ARG A 242 -16.80 8.72 -9.98
C ARG A 242 -15.64 8.40 -10.90
N TRP A 243 -15.64 7.19 -11.43
CA TRP A 243 -14.64 6.76 -12.39
C TRP A 243 -14.98 7.26 -13.81
N SER A 244 -14.14 8.10 -14.41
CA SER A 244 -14.38 8.63 -15.77
C SER A 244 -14.00 7.66 -16.89
N GLY A 245 -13.24 6.60 -16.58
CA GLY A 245 -12.56 5.75 -17.55
C GLY A 245 -11.07 6.04 -17.68
N THR A 246 -10.62 7.23 -17.28
CA THR A 246 -9.22 7.65 -17.32
C THR A 246 -8.70 8.21 -16.00
N GLY A 247 -9.59 8.59 -15.08
CA GLY A 247 -9.24 9.15 -13.78
C GLY A 247 -10.45 9.18 -12.84
N LEU A 248 -10.21 9.68 -11.63
CA LEU A 248 -11.25 9.89 -10.62
C LEU A 248 -11.79 11.31 -10.71
N LEU A 249 -13.11 11.45 -10.64
CA LEU A 249 -13.81 12.73 -10.55
C LEU A 249 -14.51 12.79 -9.20
N LEU A 250 -14.32 13.87 -8.46
CA LEU A 250 -15.07 14.09 -7.22
C LEU A 250 -16.48 14.57 -7.60
N THR A 251 -17.51 13.79 -7.24
CA THR A 251 -18.93 14.06 -7.58
C THR A 251 -19.78 14.44 -6.38
N GLY A 252 -19.22 14.40 -5.18
CA GLY A 252 -19.87 14.82 -3.94
C GLY A 252 -18.87 15.43 -2.95
N ARG A 253 -19.32 15.66 -1.71
CA ARG A 253 -18.41 16.04 -0.63
C ARG A 253 -17.51 14.85 -0.29
N SER A 254 -16.21 15.02 -0.45
CA SER A 254 -15.25 14.06 0.10
C SER A 254 -15.31 14.14 1.63
N THR A 255 -15.43 13.00 2.29
CA THR A 255 -15.32 12.89 3.75
C THR A 255 -13.87 12.78 4.23
N ALA A 256 -12.90 12.82 3.30
CA ALA A 256 -11.49 12.71 3.63
C ALA A 256 -10.93 14.05 4.14
N HIS A 257 -10.64 14.11 5.43
CA HIS A 257 -9.91 15.22 6.03
C HIS A 257 -8.40 15.04 5.86
N ALA A 258 -7.72 16.08 5.38
CA ALA A 258 -6.26 16.14 5.34
C ALA A 258 -5.75 16.82 6.63
N PRO A 259 -4.73 16.25 7.32
CA PRO A 259 -4.10 16.86 8.50
C PRO A 259 -3.18 18.05 8.18
N VAL A 260 -3.13 18.49 6.91
CA VAL A 260 -2.28 19.59 6.45
C VAL A 260 -3.15 20.61 5.72
N ASN A 261 -3.03 21.86 6.14
CA ASN A 261 -3.68 23.01 5.52
C ASN A 261 -2.59 23.95 4.98
N PHE A 262 -2.65 24.32 3.71
CA PHE A 262 -1.63 25.16 3.03
C PHE A 262 -0.18 24.72 3.30
N HIS A 263 0.08 23.41 3.31
CA HIS A 263 1.43 22.84 3.54
C HIS A 263 1.97 23.02 4.97
N HIS A 264 1.18 23.57 5.89
CA HIS A 264 1.47 23.58 7.31
C HIS A 264 0.83 22.37 7.99
N TRP A 265 1.62 21.72 8.84
CA TRP A 265 1.13 20.64 9.68
C TRP A 265 0.10 21.15 10.67
N SER A 266 -1.15 20.68 10.56
CA SER A 266 -2.24 21.16 11.41
C SER A 266 -2.50 20.25 12.61
N GLY A 267 -1.87 19.07 12.69
CA GLY A 267 -2.09 18.08 13.75
C GLY A 267 -2.74 16.80 13.25
N LEU A 268 -3.02 15.87 14.16
CA LEU A 268 -3.60 14.57 13.84
C LEU A 268 -5.12 14.63 13.77
N HIS A 269 -5.71 13.84 12.87
CA HIS A 269 -7.16 13.77 12.78
C HIS A 269 -7.77 13.14 14.05
N PRO A 270 -8.86 13.67 14.63
CA PRO A 270 -9.43 13.14 15.88
C PRO A 270 -10.13 11.79 15.73
N SER A 271 -10.59 11.44 14.53
CA SER A 271 -11.12 10.11 14.24
C SER A 271 -10.01 9.18 13.78
N ALA A 272 -10.06 7.92 14.23
CA ALA A 272 -9.13 6.88 13.79
C ALA A 272 -9.18 6.72 12.26
N PRO A 273 -8.04 6.70 11.55
CA PRO A 273 -8.01 6.18 10.19
C PRO A 273 -8.19 4.66 10.19
N TRP A 274 -8.43 4.06 9.02
CA TRP A 274 -8.44 2.60 8.92
C TRP A 274 -7.06 2.04 9.30
N TRP A 275 -6.00 2.61 8.73
CA TRP A 275 -4.64 2.42 9.21
C TRP A 275 -4.00 3.76 9.55
N GLY A 276 -3.26 3.81 10.66
CA GLY A 276 -2.48 4.96 11.09
C GLY A 276 -1.04 4.56 11.36
N TRP A 277 -0.09 5.32 10.83
CA TRP A 277 1.32 5.25 11.22
C TRP A 277 1.67 6.54 11.95
N TYR A 278 2.21 6.42 13.15
CA TYR A 278 2.62 7.55 13.98
C TYR A 278 4.14 7.48 14.13
N GLY A 279 4.83 8.43 13.50
CA GLY A 279 6.28 8.51 13.53
C GLY A 279 6.83 8.78 14.94
N PRO A 280 8.17 8.87 15.05
CA PRO A 280 8.86 9.03 16.33
C PRO A 280 8.38 10.25 17.12
N GLU A 281 7.93 11.30 16.43
CA GLU A 281 7.40 12.53 17.05
C GLU A 281 6.08 12.31 17.82
N TYR A 282 5.35 11.23 17.53
CA TYR A 282 4.05 10.93 18.12
C TYR A 282 4.03 9.64 18.93
N ALA A 283 4.89 8.68 18.61
CA ALA A 283 4.77 7.31 19.10
C ALA A 283 4.71 7.21 20.63
N ASP A 284 5.67 7.80 21.35
CA ASP A 284 5.71 7.68 22.82
C ASP A 284 4.55 8.40 23.50
N VAL A 285 4.15 9.54 22.94
CA VAL A 285 3.05 10.35 23.47
C VAL A 285 1.70 9.66 23.24
N LEU A 286 1.52 9.00 22.10
CA LEU A 286 0.26 8.37 21.72
C LEU A 286 0.13 6.92 22.18
N ALA A 287 1.23 6.25 22.54
CA ALA A 287 1.21 4.85 23.00
C ALA A 287 0.15 4.59 24.10
N PRO A 288 -0.06 5.46 25.11
CA PRO A 288 -1.09 5.26 26.13
C PRO A 288 -2.53 5.38 25.60
N TYR A 289 -2.74 6.03 24.45
CA TYR A 289 -4.05 6.39 23.90
C TYR A 289 -4.49 5.54 22.72
N LEU A 290 -3.60 4.68 22.20
CA LEU A 290 -3.83 3.84 21.04
C LEU A 290 -3.72 2.35 21.42
N PRO A 291 -4.69 1.82 22.21
CA PRO A 291 -4.66 0.41 22.57
C PRO A 291 -4.74 -0.47 21.32
N GLY A 292 -3.87 -1.49 21.25
CA GLY A 292 -3.77 -2.38 20.09
C GLY A 292 -2.88 -1.85 18.96
N ALA A 293 -2.25 -0.68 19.11
CA ALA A 293 -1.19 -0.26 18.20
C ALA A 293 0.05 -1.15 18.38
N GLU A 294 0.64 -1.54 17.26
CA GLU A 294 1.89 -2.30 17.18
C GLU A 294 3.08 -1.35 17.15
N ARG A 295 4.15 -1.68 17.88
CA ARG A 295 5.38 -0.88 17.93
C ARG A 295 6.35 -1.36 16.84
N PHE A 296 6.84 -0.42 16.04
CA PHE A 296 7.88 -0.66 15.03
C PHE A 296 9.06 0.27 15.31
N GLY A 297 10.02 -0.21 16.12
CA GLY A 297 11.13 0.63 16.60
C GLY A 297 10.61 1.80 17.43
N ASP A 298 10.82 3.02 16.95
CA ASP A 298 10.36 4.27 17.54
C ASP A 298 9.01 4.77 17.00
N ALA A 299 8.36 4.02 16.12
CA ALA A 299 7.04 4.34 15.56
C ALA A 299 5.91 3.44 16.09
N LEU A 300 4.66 3.86 15.89
CA LEU A 300 3.45 3.07 16.15
C LEU A 300 2.63 2.86 14.88
N PHE A 301 2.09 1.66 14.71
CA PHE A 301 1.11 1.31 13.69
C PHE A 301 -0.21 0.92 14.34
N LEU A 302 -1.30 1.59 13.95
CA LEU A 302 -2.66 1.26 14.36
C LEU A 302 -3.44 0.70 13.18
N GLU A 303 -4.05 -0.47 13.37
CA GLU A 303 -5.09 -1.01 12.50
C GLU A 303 -6.43 -0.98 13.23
N ALA A 304 -7.27 -0.01 12.87
CA ALA A 304 -8.53 0.24 13.58
C ALA A 304 -9.64 -0.75 13.21
N ALA A 305 -9.54 -1.39 12.05
CA ALA A 305 -10.49 -2.40 11.58
C ALA A 305 -9.84 -3.36 10.57
N GLU A 306 -10.35 -4.59 10.48
CA GLU A 306 -9.86 -5.58 9.53
C GLU A 306 -10.17 -5.19 8.06
N LEU A 307 -11.35 -4.62 7.81
CA LEU A 307 -11.79 -4.22 6.47
C LEU A 307 -11.60 -2.72 6.25
N PRO A 308 -11.35 -2.28 5.00
CA PRO A 308 -11.30 -0.87 4.66
C PRO A 308 -12.55 -0.11 5.15
N ALA A 309 -12.33 0.94 5.94
CA ALA A 309 -13.39 1.73 6.57
C ALA A 309 -13.14 3.24 6.44
N PRO A 310 -14.20 4.06 6.38
CA PRO A 310 -14.07 5.51 6.50
C PRO A 310 -13.75 5.89 7.95
N SER A 311 -13.00 6.97 8.17
CA SER A 311 -12.61 7.39 9.52
C SER A 311 -13.80 7.70 10.44
N THR A 312 -14.91 8.18 9.87
CA THR A 312 -16.14 8.48 10.61
C THR A 312 -16.91 7.25 11.08
N GLY A 313 -16.63 6.08 10.48
CA GLY A 313 -17.22 4.80 10.88
C GLY A 313 -16.42 4.07 11.96
N LEU A 314 -15.32 4.66 12.42
CA LEU A 314 -14.40 4.06 13.38
C LEU A 314 -14.52 4.77 14.74
N PRO A 315 -14.25 4.07 15.85
CA PRO A 315 -14.25 4.71 17.17
C PRO A 315 -13.24 5.87 17.18
N PRO A 316 -13.57 6.99 17.85
CA PRO A 316 -12.62 8.08 17.98
C PRO A 316 -11.38 7.59 18.73
N THR A 317 -10.19 8.03 18.28
CA THR A 317 -8.97 7.79 19.05
C THR A 317 -8.93 8.77 20.21
N LEU A 318 -8.35 8.36 21.34
CA LEU A 318 -8.14 9.22 22.49
C LEU A 318 -6.91 10.13 22.29
N ILE A 319 -6.68 10.63 21.07
CA ILE A 319 -5.58 11.57 20.81
C ILE A 319 -5.81 12.81 21.69
N PRO A 320 -4.85 13.24 22.52
CA PRO A 320 -5.02 14.44 23.35
C PRO A 320 -5.30 15.68 22.49
N ALA A 321 -6.08 16.62 23.02
CA ALA A 321 -6.64 17.73 22.25
C ALA A 321 -5.57 18.60 21.59
N GLU A 322 -4.44 18.77 22.27
CA GLU A 322 -3.27 19.50 21.81
C GLU A 322 -2.66 18.90 20.54
N TYR A 323 -2.74 17.59 20.32
CA TYR A 323 -2.21 16.94 19.11
C TYR A 323 -3.24 16.82 17.99
N ARG A 324 -4.49 17.24 18.21
CA ARG A 324 -5.54 17.17 17.20
C ARG A 324 -5.40 18.30 16.19
N CYS A 325 -5.84 18.03 14.96
CA CYS A 325 -6.07 19.06 13.97
C CYS A 325 -7.17 19.99 14.44
N THR A 326 -6.79 21.19 14.88
CA THR A 326 -7.71 22.27 15.21
C THR A 326 -7.83 23.21 14.03
N ARG A 327 -9.05 23.63 13.71
CA ARG A 327 -9.19 24.73 12.77
C ARG A 327 -8.60 26.01 13.36
N PRO A 328 -8.15 26.92 12.52
CA PRO A 328 -7.63 28.21 12.96
C PRO A 328 -8.65 29.09 13.68
N ASP A 329 -9.94 28.86 13.47
CA ASP A 329 -11.05 29.50 14.19
C ASP A 329 -11.43 28.79 15.52
N GLY A 330 -10.68 27.76 15.92
CA GLY A 330 -10.92 26.98 17.13
C GLY A 330 -12.09 26.00 17.05
N ARG A 331 -12.76 25.86 15.90
CA ARG A 331 -13.85 24.88 15.73
C ARG A 331 -13.30 23.48 15.46
N GLY A 332 -14.01 22.48 15.94
CA GLY A 332 -13.74 21.08 15.64
C GLY A 332 -13.93 20.76 14.14
N PRO A 333 -13.37 19.65 13.63
CA PRO A 333 -13.39 19.31 12.21
C PRO A 333 -14.78 18.99 11.66
N GLU A 334 -15.81 18.86 12.50
CA GLU A 334 -17.17 18.45 12.12
C GLU A 334 -17.99 19.44 11.26
N ASP A 335 -17.55 20.69 11.07
CA ASP A 335 -18.37 21.76 10.47
C ASP A 335 -17.93 22.13 9.02
N VAL A 336 -18.03 21.19 8.08
CA VAL A 336 -17.28 21.11 6.78
C VAL A 336 -17.78 22.04 5.63
N SER A 337 -18.16 23.30 5.87
CA SER A 337 -18.56 24.20 4.74
C SER A 337 -17.45 25.08 4.19
N ASP A 338 -16.47 25.51 4.98
CA ASP A 338 -15.57 26.60 4.60
C ASP A 338 -14.10 26.23 4.90
N TYR A 339 -13.40 25.66 3.92
CA TYR A 339 -11.96 25.39 3.98
C TYR A 339 -11.12 26.46 3.26
N ASN A 340 -11.59 27.70 3.29
CA ASN A 340 -10.86 28.86 2.79
C ASN A 340 -10.83 29.93 3.90
N GLU A 341 -9.63 30.29 4.37
CA GLU A 341 -9.20 31.67 4.71
C GLU A 341 -8.55 31.99 6.06
N HIS A 342 -8.52 31.15 7.10
CA HIS A 342 -7.82 31.55 8.35
C HIS A 342 -6.83 30.47 8.79
N LEU A 343 -5.61 30.85 9.19
CA LEU A 343 -4.50 29.99 9.63
C LEU A 343 -3.95 30.42 10.99
N ILE A 344 -3.57 29.41 11.80
CA ILE A 344 -2.75 29.52 13.00
C ILE A 344 -1.27 29.43 12.58
N ASP A 345 -0.43 30.23 13.21
CA ASP A 345 1.01 30.26 13.02
C ASP A 345 1.67 28.93 13.43
N ALA A 346 2.54 28.41 12.55
CA ALA A 346 3.28 27.16 12.74
C ALA A 346 4.11 27.15 14.02
N GLU A 347 4.43 28.33 14.56
CA GLU A 347 5.05 28.45 15.87
C GLU A 347 4.23 27.78 16.96
N THR A 348 2.90 27.66 16.91
CA THR A 348 2.07 27.18 18.06
C THR A 348 1.72 25.69 18.07
N ALA A 349 2.22 24.88 17.12
CA ALA A 349 2.04 23.43 17.16
C ALA A 349 2.68 22.81 18.42
N PRO A 350 2.15 21.69 18.97
CA PRO A 350 2.67 21.05 20.17
C PRO A 350 4.17 20.81 20.08
N GLY A 351 4.88 21.03 21.18
CA GLY A 351 6.35 21.11 21.26
C GLY A 351 7.16 19.92 20.73
N ALA A 352 6.53 18.82 20.29
CA ALA A 352 7.20 17.68 19.68
C ALA A 352 7.88 18.01 18.33
N LEU A 353 7.37 18.99 17.57
CA LEU A 353 7.97 19.38 16.27
C LEU A 353 8.84 20.63 16.34
N ARG A 354 8.82 21.39 17.46
CA ARG A 354 9.64 22.61 17.63
C ARG A 354 11.14 22.35 17.83
N ASN A 355 11.53 21.15 18.25
CA ASN A 355 12.91 20.85 18.67
C ASN A 355 13.78 20.17 17.59
N ALA A 356 13.29 20.03 16.36
CA ALA A 356 13.97 19.29 15.29
C ALA A 356 14.73 20.18 14.28
N ASP A 357 14.70 21.50 14.47
CA ASP A 357 15.41 22.49 13.63
C ASP A 357 16.53 23.21 14.41
N GLY A 358 17.19 22.48 15.32
CA GLY A 358 18.45 22.91 15.91
C GLY A 358 19.60 22.88 14.91
#